data_AF-A0A5R8XZN3-F1
#
_entry.id   AF-A0A5R8XZN3-F1
#
_cell.length_a   1.000
_cell.length_b   1.000
_cell.length_c   1.000
_cell.angle_alpha   90.00
_cell.angle_beta   90.00
_cell.angle_gamma   90.00
#
_symmetry.space_group_name_H-M   'P 1'
#
loop_
_entity.id
_entity.type
_entity.pdbx_description
1 polymer ?
#
loop_
_entity_poly.entity_id
_entity_poly.type
_entity_poly.pdbx_seq_one_letter_code
_entity_poly.pdbx_strand_id
1 'polypeptide(L)' 'MYKLVFILAFLIIGSYANDNLQEKNLQKQIEKEKKYKEEQKFYQGKNYDLDSFKVDENSLKNIPEQKNYNEDFDMDHTYD' A
#
# COMPACT_ATOMS: atom_id res chain seq x y z
N MET A 1 -14.27 -21.05 52.79
CA MET A 1 -13.55 -19.79 52.50
C MET A 1 -12.68 -19.86 51.24
N TYR A 2 -11.93 -20.94 50.98
CA TYR A 2 -11.03 -21.04 49.80
C TYR A 2 -11.72 -20.98 48.41
N LYS A 3 -12.99 -21.40 48.29
CA LYS A 3 -13.73 -21.36 47.02
C LYS A 3 -13.96 -19.94 46.49
N LEU A 4 -14.10 -18.94 47.36
CA LEU A 4 -14.33 -17.54 46.97
C LEU A 4 -13.03 -16.86 46.51
N VAL A 5 -11.91 -17.21 47.15
CA VAL A 5 -10.56 -16.72 46.78
C VAL A 5 -10.15 -17.23 45.40
N PHE A 6 -10.49 -18.47 45.07
CA PHE A 6 -10.21 -19.07 43.76
C PHE A 6 -10.92 -18.38 42.59
N ILE A 7 -12.18 -17.96 42.79
CA ILE A 7 -12.97 -17.27 41.76
C ILE A 7 -12.40 -15.87 41.47
N LEU A 8 -11.99 -15.15 42.52
CA LEU A 8 -11.38 -13.82 42.39
C LEU A 8 -10.04 -13.87 41.65
N ALA A 9 -9.22 -14.89 41.90
CA ALA A 9 -7.95 -15.08 41.20
C ALA A 9 -8.15 -15.32 39.69
N PHE A 10 -9.16 -16.09 39.29
CA PHE A 10 -9.46 -16.37 37.88
C PHE A 10 -9.93 -15.11 37.12
N LEU A 11 -10.73 -14.27 37.77
CA LEU A 11 -11.27 -13.04 37.17
C LEU A 11 -10.16 -12.01 36.90
N ILE A 12 -9.20 -11.92 37.82
CA ILE A 12 -8.03 -11.05 37.70
C ILE A 12 -7.10 -11.50 36.56
N ILE A 13 -6.84 -12.81 36.42
CA ILE A 13 -5.99 -13.37 35.35
C ILE A 13 -6.60 -13.15 33.95
N GLY A 14 -7.93 -13.26 33.81
CA GLY A 14 -8.63 -13.06 32.54
C GLY A 14 -8.54 -11.64 31.99
N SER A 15 -8.40 -10.62 32.85
CA SER A 15 -8.30 -9.22 32.43
C SER A 15 -6.96 -8.91 31.75
N TYR A 16 -5.84 -9.38 32.32
CA TYR A 16 -4.50 -9.06 31.81
C TYR A 16 -4.22 -9.60 30.40
N ALA A 17 -4.87 -10.70 30.01
CA ALA A 17 -4.72 -11.28 28.67
C ALA A 17 -5.38 -10.42 27.58
N ASN A 18 -6.42 -9.66 27.93
CA ASN A 18 -7.21 -8.88 26.97
C ASN A 18 -6.54 -7.55 26.62
N ASP A 19 -5.90 -6.90 27.60
CA ASP A 19 -5.20 -5.62 27.44
C ASP A 19 -4.04 -5.73 26.43
N ASN A 20 -3.29 -6.84 26.47
CA ASN A 20 -2.16 -7.08 25.58
C ASN A 20 -2.59 -7.24 24.11
N LEU A 21 -3.74 -7.88 23.88
CA LEU A 21 -4.30 -8.04 22.54
C LEU A 21 -4.82 -6.71 21.97
N GLN A 22 -5.43 -5.89 22.82
CA GLN A 22 -5.91 -4.56 22.43
C GLN A 22 -4.77 -3.63 22.06
N GLU A 23 -3.70 -3.59 22.87
CA GLU A 23 -2.51 -2.78 22.60
C GLU A 23 -1.84 -3.18 21.28
N LYS A 24 -1.71 -4.48 21.03
CA LYS A 24 -1.17 -5.01 19.77
C LYS A 24 -2.01 -4.62 18.55
N ASN A 25 -3.33 -4.62 18.68
CA ASN A 25 -4.23 -4.21 17.60
C ASN A 25 -4.19 -2.70 17.37
N LEU A 26 -4.06 -1.91 18.44
CA LEU A 26 -3.90 -0.46 18.37
C LEU A 26 -2.60 -0.09 17.65
N GLN A 27 -1.47 -0.70 18.03
CA GLN A 27 -0.18 -0.47 17.36
C GLN A 27 -0.24 -0.81 15.87
N LYS A 28 -0.86 -1.93 15.50
CA LYS A 28 -1.06 -2.30 14.09
C LYS A 28 -1.88 -1.28 13.30
N GLN A 29 -2.90 -0.66 13.92
CA GLN A 29 -3.68 0.39 13.26
C GLN A 29 -2.85 1.66 13.06
N ILE A 30 -2.08 2.06 14.07
CA ILE A 30 -1.18 3.22 14.00
C ILE A 30 -0.14 3.04 12.88
N GLU A 31 0.47 1.85 12.77
CA GLU A 31 1.43 1.55 11.72
C GLU A 31 0.81 1.60 10.32
N LYS A 32 -0.41 1.09 10.15
CA LYS A 32 -1.14 1.16 8.89
C LYS A 32 -1.44 2.60 8.49
N GLU A 33 -1.94 3.42 9.41
CA GLU A 33 -2.21 4.84 9.15
C GLU A 33 -0.94 5.60 8.78
N LYS A 34 0.18 5.31 9.45
CA LYS A 34 1.48 5.90 9.11
C LYS A 34 1.91 5.53 7.68
N LYS A 35 1.79 4.26 7.30
CA LYS A 35 2.08 3.79 5.95
C LYS A 35 1.21 4.49 4.90
N TYR A 36 -0.10 4.56 5.12
CA TYR A 36 -1.01 5.25 4.21
C TYR A 36 -0.68 6.74 4.05
N LYS A 37 -0.25 7.41 5.11
CA LYS A 37 0.16 8.83 5.05
C LYS A 37 1.41 9.02 4.19
N GLU A 38 2.36 8.09 4.24
CA GLU A 38 3.57 8.12 3.41
C GLU A 38 3.24 7.81 1.94
N GLU A 39 2.43 6.79 1.67
CA GLU A 39 1.96 6.45 0.31
C GLU A 39 1.12 7.58 -0.28
N GLN A 40 0.25 8.21 0.50
CA GLN A 40 -0.55 9.34 0.03
C GLN A 40 0.34 10.53 -0.40
N LYS A 41 1.47 10.77 0.27
CA LYS A 41 2.44 11.78 -0.16
C LYS A 41 3.14 11.42 -1.46
N PHE A 42 3.37 10.13 -1.72
CA PHE A 42 3.95 9.62 -2.96
C PHE A 42 3.00 9.87 -4.15
N TYR A 43 1.70 9.60 -3.99
CA TYR A 43 0.71 9.81 -5.06
C TYR A 43 0.32 11.28 -5.28
N GLN A 44 0.64 12.15 -4.34
CA GLN A 44 0.49 13.59 -4.53
C GLN A 44 1.69 14.08 -5.34
N GLY A 45 1.57 14.03 -6.68
CA GLY A 45 2.58 14.46 -7.66
C GLY A 45 3.16 15.87 -7.44
N LYS A 46 2.55 16.69 -6.57
CA LYS A 46 3.05 18.00 -6.10
C LYS A 46 4.45 17.95 -5.45
N ASN A 47 4.89 16.78 -4.98
CA ASN A 47 6.21 16.61 -4.35
C ASN A 47 7.29 16.16 -5.36
N TYR A 48 6.91 15.92 -6.61
CA TYR A 48 7.82 15.47 -7.66
C TYR A 48 7.94 16.54 -8.73
N ASP A 49 9.17 16.85 -9.13
CA ASP A 49 9.43 17.75 -10.24
C ASP A 49 9.26 17.00 -11.56
N LEU A 50 8.02 16.96 -12.05
CA LEU A 50 7.66 16.31 -13.31
C LEU A 50 8.00 17.17 -14.54
N ASP A 51 8.33 18.45 -14.33
CA ASP A 51 8.62 19.39 -15.41
C ASP A 51 10.12 19.48 -15.73
N SER A 52 11.00 19.10 -14.80
CA SER A 52 12.46 19.10 -15.00
C SER A 52 12.95 18.28 -16.20
N PHE A 53 12.18 17.28 -16.64
CA PHE A 53 12.50 16.41 -17.77
C PHE A 53 11.47 16.49 -18.90
N LYS A 54 10.66 17.57 -18.95
CA LYS A 54 9.63 17.73 -19.97
C LYS A 54 10.28 17.80 -21.34
N VAL A 55 10.00 16.81 -22.18
CA VAL A 55 10.56 16.70 -23.53
C VAL A 55 9.94 17.77 -24.42
N ASP A 56 10.77 18.50 -25.17
CA ASP A 56 10.28 19.46 -26.16
C ASP A 56 9.55 18.73 -27.28
N GLU A 57 8.27 19.04 -27.48
CA GLU A 57 7.45 18.44 -28.53
C GLU A 57 8.03 18.67 -29.93
N ASN A 58 8.82 19.74 -30.14
CA ASN A 58 9.49 19.98 -31.41
C ASN A 58 10.62 18.99 -31.68
N SER A 59 11.16 18.33 -30.67
CA SER A 59 12.14 17.24 -30.86
C SER A 59 11.54 16.04 -31.60
N LEU A 60 10.21 15.84 -31.52
CA LEU A 60 9.52 14.74 -32.18
C LEU A 60 9.51 14.87 -33.71
N LYS A 61 9.71 16.09 -34.25
CA LYS A 61 9.68 16.36 -35.71
C LYS A 61 10.81 15.71 -36.48
N ASN A 62 11.91 15.38 -35.80
CA ASN A 62 13.10 14.77 -36.41
C ASN A 62 13.16 13.26 -36.17
N ILE A 63 12.16 12.67 -35.50
CA ILE A 63 12.09 11.23 -35.31
C ILE A 63 11.61 10.61 -36.63
N PRO A 64 12.38 9.71 -37.25
CA PRO A 64 11.91 9.01 -38.43
C PRO A 64 10.63 8.24 -38.09
N GLU A 65 9.63 8.32 -38.97
CA GLU A 65 8.40 7.54 -38.82
C GLU A 65 8.76 6.07 -38.61
N GLN A 66 8.36 5.53 -37.46
CA GLN A 66 8.55 4.12 -37.18
C GLN A 66 7.72 3.31 -38.17
N LYS A 67 8.30 2.22 -38.67
CA LYS A 67 7.60 1.27 -39.53
C LYS A 67 6.31 0.84 -38.82
N ASN A 68 5.19 0.89 -39.52
CA ASN A 68 3.91 0.49 -38.95
C ASN A 68 3.93 -1.02 -38.67
N TYR A 69 4.07 -1.40 -37.40
CA TYR A 69 4.14 -2.79 -36.93
C TYR A 69 2.74 -3.36 -36.61
N ASN A 70 1.65 -2.70 -37.01
CA ASN A 70 0.30 -3.21 -36.73
C ASN A 70 0.06 -4.62 -37.28
N GLU A 71 0.81 -5.03 -38.31
CA GLU A 71 0.77 -6.39 -38.88
C GLU A 71 1.60 -7.41 -38.07
N ASP A 72 2.56 -6.97 -37.24
CA ASP A 72 3.47 -7.84 -36.48
C ASP A 72 2.94 -8.20 -35.07
N PHE A 73 1.83 -7.57 -34.65
CA PHE A 73 1.16 -7.80 -33.35
C PHE A 73 -0.21 -8.46 -33.50
N ASP A 74 -0.46 -9.17 -34.60
CA ASP A 74 -1.66 -10.00 -34.75
C ASP A 74 -1.61 -11.18 -33.76
N MET A 75 -2.43 -11.09 -32.72
CA MET A 75 -2.54 -12.10 -31.65
C MET A 75 -3.80 -12.96 -31.82
N ASP A 76 -4.53 -12.84 -32.94
CA ASP A 76 -5.83 -13.51 -33.16
C ASP A 76 -5.75 -15.03 -33.06
N HIS A 77 -4.55 -15.61 -33.19
CA HIS A 77 -4.28 -17.05 -33.10
C HIS A 77 -3.53 -17.50 -31.82
N THR A 78 -3.44 -16.66 -30.79
CA THR A 78 -2.61 -16.97 -29.60
C THR A 78 -3.29 -17.95 -28.63
N TYR A 79 -4.60 -18.17 -28.74
CA TYR A 79 -5.39 -18.97 -27.80
C TYR A 79 -6.24 -20.04 -28.50
N ASP A 80 -5.65 -20.77 -29.43
CA ASP A 80 -6.19 -22.05 -29.92
C ASP A 80 -5.93 -23.20 -28.92
#